data_AF-J0WZ00-F1
#
_entry.id   AF-J0WZ00-F1
#
_cell.length_a   1.000
_cell.length_b   1.000
_cell.length_c   1.000
_cell.angle_alpha   90.00
_cell.angle_beta   90.00
_cell.angle_gamma   90.00
#
_symmetry.space_group_name_H-M   'P 1'
#
loop_
_entity.id
_entity.type
_entity.pdbx_description
1 polymer ?
#
loop_
_entity_poly.entity_id
_entity_poly.type
_entity_poly.pdbx_seq_one_letter_code
_entity_poly.pdbx_strand_id
1 'polypeptide(L)'
;TDFHASIKLRMHTDSSLTIQDTCTTDFGALLRRFKNDTDSIETKELPREVRARQRKAAGKATAAATAPIPASSASTPQMRTFNLETYKIHSIGDYGRDIRRVGTTDSYDSRLVRAFVVYPLQILTR
;
A
#
# COMPACT_ATOMS: atom_id res chain seq x y z
N THR A 1 -16.39 -1.83 -8.03
CA THR A 1 -15.30 -2.47 -7.24
C THR A 1 -14.24 -3.02 -8.18
N ASP A 2 -14.03 -2.37 -9.32
CA ASP A 2 -13.59 -3.09 -10.52
C ASP A 2 -12.08 -2.98 -10.71
N PHE A 3 -11.50 -1.84 -10.31
CA PHE A 3 -10.05 -1.64 -10.22
C PHE A 3 -9.34 -2.65 -9.30
N HIS A 4 -9.91 -2.95 -8.12
CA HIS A 4 -9.27 -3.89 -7.20
C HIS A 4 -9.25 -5.32 -7.72
N ALA A 5 -10.29 -5.71 -8.46
CA ALA A 5 -10.39 -7.03 -9.07
C ALA A 5 -9.42 -7.17 -10.25
N SER A 6 -9.32 -6.15 -11.11
CA SER A 6 -8.48 -6.20 -12.32
C SER A 6 -6.99 -6.26 -12.03
N ILE A 7 -6.49 -5.54 -11.01
CA ILE A 7 -5.06 -5.57 -10.63
C ILE A 7 -4.61 -6.88 -9.97
N LYS A 8 -5.56 -7.73 -9.55
CA LYS A 8 -5.30 -8.96 -8.79
C LYS A 8 -5.50 -10.24 -9.61
N LEU A 9 -5.69 -10.12 -10.92
CA LEU A 9 -5.86 -11.29 -11.76
C LEU A 9 -4.55 -12.10 -11.80
N ARG A 10 -4.67 -13.41 -11.55
CA ARG A 10 -3.52 -14.34 -11.65
C ARG A 10 -3.01 -14.49 -13.07
N MET A 11 -3.89 -14.25 -14.04
CA MET A 11 -3.63 -14.36 -15.46
C MET A 11 -4.18 -13.11 -16.13
N HIS A 12 -3.32 -12.38 -16.83
CA HIS A 12 -3.69 -11.24 -17.63
C HIS A 12 -3.75 -11.61 -19.11
N THR A 13 -4.76 -11.10 -19.80
CA THR A 13 -4.88 -11.09 -21.26
C THR A 13 -4.70 -9.66 -21.75
N ASP A 14 -4.50 -9.45 -23.05
CA ASP A 14 -4.41 -8.10 -23.62
C ASP A 14 -5.66 -7.26 -23.33
N SER A 15 -6.83 -7.91 -23.35
CA SER A 15 -8.11 -7.28 -22.99
C SER A 15 -8.17 -6.87 -21.52
N SER A 16 -7.73 -7.72 -20.59
CA SER A 16 -7.76 -7.37 -19.16
C SER A 16 -6.74 -6.29 -18.80
N LEU A 17 -5.58 -6.26 -19.47
CA LEU A 17 -4.60 -5.19 -19.32
C LEU A 17 -5.11 -3.85 -19.85
N THR A 18 -5.84 -3.86 -20.96
CA THR A 18 -6.49 -2.64 -21.50
C THR A 18 -7.54 -2.10 -20.53
N ILE A 19 -8.32 -2.98 -19.91
CA ILE A 19 -9.28 -2.62 -18.85
C ILE A 19 -8.54 -2.05 -17.65
N GLN A 20 -7.44 -2.67 -17.23
CA GLN A 20 -6.62 -2.20 -16.11
C GLN A 20 -6.05 -0.80 -16.36
N ASP A 21 -5.53 -0.51 -17.56
CA ASP A 21 -5.00 0.81 -17.91
C ASP A 21 -6.10 1.89 -17.86
N THR A 22 -7.28 1.57 -18.38
CA THR A 22 -8.46 2.45 -18.31
C THR A 22 -8.86 2.72 -16.87
N CYS A 23 -9.05 1.66 -16.07
CA CYS A 23 -9.41 1.79 -14.66
C CYS A 23 -8.36 2.58 -13.86
N THR A 24 -7.07 2.41 -14.17
CA THR A 24 -5.98 3.13 -13.51
C THR A 24 -5.99 4.62 -13.87
N THR A 25 -6.28 4.94 -15.12
CA THR A 25 -6.42 6.32 -15.60
C THR A 25 -7.59 7.02 -14.91
N ASP A 26 -8.76 6.36 -14.88
CA ASP A 26 -9.96 6.87 -14.23
C ASP A 26 -9.75 7.06 -12.74
N PHE A 27 -9.14 6.07 -12.08
CA PHE A 27 -8.80 6.16 -10.66
C PHE A 27 -7.86 7.34 -10.38
N GLY A 28 -6.83 7.54 -11.20
CA GLY A 28 -5.94 8.69 -11.09
C GLY A 28 -6.66 10.03 -11.28
N ALA A 29 -7.61 10.11 -12.21
CA ALA A 29 -8.44 11.30 -12.40
C ALA A 29 -9.34 11.57 -11.18
N LEU A 30 -9.96 10.53 -10.61
CA LEU A 30 -10.75 10.63 -9.40
C LEU A 30 -9.91 11.07 -8.19
N LEU A 31 -8.69 10.57 -8.03
CA LEU A 31 -7.78 10.99 -6.96
C LEU A 31 -7.37 12.46 -7.09
N ARG A 32 -7.07 12.93 -8.32
CA ARG A 32 -6.77 14.35 -8.57
C ARG A 32 -7.96 15.25 -8.29
N ARG A 33 -9.17 14.83 -8.73
CA ARG A 33 -10.41 15.53 -8.41
C ARG A 33 -10.66 15.57 -6.91
N PHE A 34 -10.53 14.44 -6.22
CA PHE A 34 -10.70 14.37 -4.78
C PHE A 34 -9.73 15.29 -4.04
N LYS A 35 -8.46 15.37 -4.45
CA LYS A 35 -7.50 16.34 -3.89
C LYS A 35 -8.02 17.76 -4.05
N ASN A 36 -8.44 18.14 -5.25
CA ASN A 36 -8.91 19.50 -5.53
C ASN A 36 -10.18 19.85 -4.73
N ASP A 37 -11.13 18.90 -4.66
CA ASP A 37 -12.38 19.08 -3.92
C ASP A 37 -12.17 19.17 -2.41
N THR A 38 -11.10 18.56 -1.88
CA THR A 38 -10.78 18.55 -0.44
C THR A 38 -9.75 19.59 -0.01
N ASP A 39 -9.12 20.31 -0.94
CA ASP A 39 -8.04 21.27 -0.67
C ASP A 39 -8.51 22.44 0.22
N SER A 40 -9.79 22.82 0.11
CA SER A 40 -10.42 23.88 0.90
C SER A 40 -10.97 23.41 2.25
N ILE A 41 -11.00 22.10 2.51
CA ILE A 41 -11.58 21.53 3.72
C ILE A 41 -10.49 21.45 4.80
N GLU A 42 -10.72 22.11 5.93
CA GLU A 42 -9.82 22.03 7.08
C GLU A 42 -9.92 20.64 7.73
N THR A 43 -9.02 19.72 7.39
CA THR A 43 -8.93 18.42 8.06
C THR A 43 -7.81 18.40 9.10
N LYS A 44 -8.04 17.73 10.23
CA LYS A 44 -7.10 17.63 11.35
C LYS A 44 -6.89 16.18 11.74
N GLU A 45 -5.75 15.90 12.38
CA GLU A 45 -5.47 14.59 12.97
C GLU A 45 -6.59 14.16 13.94
N LEU A 46 -6.94 12.87 13.90
CA LEU A 46 -7.83 12.31 14.91
C LEU A 46 -7.13 12.27 16.28
N PRO A 47 -7.86 12.33 17.41
CA PRO A 47 -7.26 12.22 18.74
C PRO A 47 -6.40 10.96 18.96
N ARG A 48 -6.69 9.86 18.25
CA ARG A 48 -5.85 8.65 18.26
C ARG A 48 -4.50 8.84 17.56
N GLU A 49 -4.47 9.62 16.48
CA GLU A 49 -3.27 9.89 15.69
C GLU A 49 -2.36 10.88 16.42
N VAL A 50 -2.94 11.91 17.05
CA VAL A 50 -2.22 12.84 17.92
C VAL A 50 -1.52 12.08 19.05
N ARG A 51 -2.25 11.20 19.77
CA ARG A 51 -1.67 10.35 20.83
C ARG A 51 -0.56 9.44 20.30
N ALA A 52 -0.74 8.84 19.13
CA ALA A 52 0.28 7.98 18.53
C ALA A 52 1.56 8.78 18.16
N ARG A 53 1.41 10.01 17.64
CA ARG A 53 2.51 10.93 17.34
C ARG A 53 3.26 11.35 18.61
N GLN A 54 2.55 11.68 19.68
CA GLN A 54 3.14 12.01 20.99
C GLN A 54 3.98 10.85 21.54
N ARG A 55 3.46 9.62 21.51
CA ARG A 55 4.20 8.43 21.97
C ARG A 55 5.48 8.22 21.18
N LYS A 56 5.44 8.40 19.85
CA LYS A 56 6.64 8.31 18.99
C LYS A 56 7.64 9.41 19.29
N ALA A 57 7.18 10.64 19.54
CA ALA A 57 8.06 11.76 19.89
C ALA A 57 8.75 11.52 21.24
N ALA A 58 8.02 11.03 22.24
CA ALA A 58 8.57 10.69 23.56
C ALA A 58 9.63 9.57 23.46
N GLY A 59 9.36 8.49 22.71
CA GLY A 59 10.33 7.41 22.50
C GLY A 59 11.59 7.81 21.72
N LYS A 60 11.52 8.88 20.91
CA LYS A 60 12.70 9.48 20.25
C LYS A 60 13.48 10.41 21.19
N ALA A 61 12.79 11.16 22.05
CA ALA A 61 13.43 12.03 23.03
C ALA A 61 14.25 11.24 24.06
N THR A 62 13.81 10.02 24.42
CA THR A 62 14.61 9.13 25.27
C THR A 62 15.87 8.58 24.60
N ALA A 63 15.95 8.62 23.26
CA ALA A 63 17.12 8.15 22.49
C ALA A 63 18.10 9.27 22.10
N ALA A 64 17.68 10.54 22.16
CA ALA A 64 18.50 11.70 21.81
C ALA A 64 18.52 12.70 22.99
N ALA A 65 19.48 12.55 23.90
CA ALA A 65 19.61 13.34 25.12
C ALA A 65 20.01 14.83 24.91
N THR A 66 19.81 15.43 23.73
CA THR A 66 20.26 16.83 23.50
C THR A 66 19.50 17.52 22.37
N ALA A 67 18.24 17.92 22.61
CA ALA A 67 17.64 19.13 22.02
C ALA A 67 16.23 19.36 22.60
N PRO A 68 15.86 20.60 22.99
CA PRO A 68 14.49 20.91 23.36
C PRO A 68 13.62 20.92 22.09
N ILE A 69 12.84 19.87 21.88
CA ILE A 69 11.76 19.88 20.89
C ILE A 69 10.62 20.72 21.50
N PRO A 70 10.07 21.72 20.80
CA PRO A 70 8.96 22.53 21.33
C PRO A 70 7.76 21.63 21.63
N ALA A 71 7.50 21.41 22.91
CA ALA A 71 6.43 20.57 23.44
C ALA A 71 5.03 21.05 23.01
N SER A 72 4.90 22.32 22.62
CA SER A 72 3.65 22.93 22.15
C SER A 72 3.13 22.33 20.83
N SER A 73 4.02 21.88 19.94
CA SER A 73 3.62 21.28 18.66
C SER A 73 3.15 19.82 18.75
N ALA A 74 3.40 19.13 19.86
CA ALA A 74 3.03 17.73 20.05
C ALA A 74 1.63 17.57 20.65
N SER A 75 1.11 18.56 21.37
CA SER A 75 -0.18 18.46 22.06
C SER A 75 -1.39 18.75 21.17
N THR A 76 -1.24 19.65 20.19
CA THR A 76 -2.34 20.09 19.33
C THR A 76 -2.51 19.20 18.09
N PRO A 77 -3.75 18.95 17.63
CA PRO A 77 -4.01 18.29 16.36
C PRO A 77 -3.39 19.08 15.20
N GLN A 78 -2.58 18.42 14.39
CA GLN A 78 -2.02 19.03 13.18
C GLN A 78 -3.06 19.05 12.06
N MET A 79 -3.03 20.10 11.24
CA MET A 79 -3.75 20.09 9.97
C MET A 79 -3.18 19.01 9.05
N ARG A 80 -4.07 18.34 8.33
CA ARG A 80 -3.73 17.31 7.37
C ARG A 80 -4.38 17.66 6.03
N THR A 81 -3.65 17.37 4.95
CA THR A 81 -4.15 17.47 3.58
C THR A 81 -3.91 16.13 2.92
N PHE A 82 -4.74 15.78 1.95
CA PHE A 82 -4.56 14.56 1.18
C PHE A 82 -3.26 14.62 0.37
N ASN A 83 -2.36 13.66 0.61
CA ASN A 83 -1.06 13.58 -0.07
C ASN A 83 -1.11 12.63 -1.28
N LEU A 84 -1.05 13.20 -2.48
CA LEU A 84 -0.98 12.45 -3.73
C LEU A 84 0.40 11.87 -4.06
N GLU A 85 1.48 12.37 -3.45
CA GLU A 85 2.88 12.06 -3.79
C GLU A 85 3.40 10.79 -3.09
N THR A 86 2.48 9.93 -2.66
CA THR A 86 2.87 8.68 -1.98
C THR A 86 3.29 7.65 -3.02
N TYR A 87 4.37 6.90 -2.74
CA TYR A 87 4.83 5.78 -3.58
C TYR A 87 3.69 4.89 -4.08
N LYS A 88 2.75 4.53 -3.19
CA LYS A 88 1.60 3.68 -3.50
C LYS A 88 0.72 4.22 -4.64
N ILE A 89 0.59 5.54 -4.75
CA ILE A 89 -0.24 6.17 -5.79
C ILE A 89 0.52 6.17 -7.12
N HIS A 90 1.81 6.47 -7.10
CA HIS A 90 2.64 6.45 -8.31
C HIS A 90 2.85 5.04 -8.86
N SER A 91 3.08 4.05 -7.98
CA SER A 91 3.31 2.66 -8.38
C SER A 91 2.09 2.01 -9.04
N ILE A 92 0.89 2.54 -8.83
CA ILE A 92 -0.34 1.99 -9.42
C ILE A 92 -0.34 2.10 -10.95
N GLY A 93 0.21 3.19 -11.49
CA GLY A 93 0.31 3.39 -12.94
C GLY A 93 1.28 2.44 -13.63
N ASP A 94 2.23 1.87 -12.89
CA ASP A 94 3.29 1.05 -13.44
C ASP A 94 2.87 -0.41 -13.62
N TYR A 95 1.85 -0.89 -12.88
CA TYR A 95 1.44 -2.30 -12.90
C TYR A 95 1.13 -2.82 -14.31
N GLY A 96 0.37 -2.07 -15.12
CA GLY A 96 0.02 -2.52 -16.48
C GLY A 96 1.25 -2.68 -17.39
N ARG A 97 2.25 -1.81 -17.23
CA ARG A 97 3.52 -1.92 -17.97
C ARG A 97 4.37 -3.07 -17.46
N ASP A 98 4.46 -3.22 -16.14
CA ASP A 98 5.30 -4.23 -15.51
C ASP A 98 4.77 -5.64 -15.80
N ILE A 99 3.45 -5.85 -15.74
CA ILE A 99 2.83 -7.13 -16.09
C ILE A 99 3.12 -7.53 -17.54
N ARG A 100 3.08 -6.58 -18.49
CA ARG A 100 3.42 -6.85 -19.89
C ARG A 100 4.88 -7.25 -20.09
N ARG A 101 5.78 -6.67 -19.31
CA ARG A 101 7.23 -6.83 -19.48
C ARG A 101 7.78 -8.08 -18.79
N VAL A 102 7.34 -8.35 -17.57
CA VAL A 102 7.91 -9.41 -16.72
C VAL A 102 6.89 -10.43 -16.21
N GLY A 103 5.62 -10.29 -16.62
CA GLY A 103 4.53 -11.14 -16.16
C GLY A 103 3.96 -10.70 -14.82
N THR A 104 2.97 -11.46 -14.33
CA THR A 104 2.39 -11.23 -13.00
C THR A 104 3.41 -11.56 -11.91
N THR A 105 3.46 -10.75 -10.85
CA THR A 105 4.31 -11.02 -9.69
C THR A 105 3.58 -11.79 -8.58
N ASP A 106 2.34 -12.22 -8.83
CA ASP A 106 1.66 -13.22 -8.00
C ASP A 106 2.47 -14.52 -8.09
N SER A 107 2.84 -15.10 -6.94
CA SER A 107 3.50 -16.41 -6.83
C SER A 107 5.04 -16.46 -6.92
N TYR A 108 5.76 -15.34 -6.75
CA TYR A 108 7.19 -15.38 -6.39
C TYR A 108 7.39 -15.73 -4.90
N ASP A 109 6.89 -16.87 -4.43
CA ASP A 109 7.27 -17.43 -3.12
C ASP A 109 8.17 -18.65 -3.33
N SER A 110 9.42 -18.54 -2.91
CA SER A 110 10.41 -19.62 -2.89
C SER A 110 9.98 -20.87 -2.09
N ARG A 111 8.92 -20.78 -1.28
CA ARG A 111 8.41 -21.89 -0.45
C ARG A 111 7.61 -22.94 -1.23
N LEU A 112 7.18 -22.67 -2.48
CA LEU A 112 6.43 -23.64 -3.29
C LEU A 112 7.24 -24.88 -3.73
N VAL A 113 8.55 -24.92 -3.45
CA VAL A 113 9.43 -26.05 -3.80
C VAL A 113 9.35 -27.23 -2.80
N ARG A 114 8.63 -27.11 -1.67
CA ARG A 114 8.64 -28.16 -0.61
C ARG A 114 7.38 -29.05 -0.53
N ALA A 115 6.67 -29.29 -1.63
CA ALA A 115 5.47 -30.13 -1.63
C ALA A 115 5.53 -31.33 -2.60
N PHE A 116 6.72 -31.88 -2.85
CA PHE A 116 6.84 -33.19 -3.51
C PHE A 116 7.97 -34.02 -2.89
N VAL A 117 7.77 -34.43 -1.63
CA VAL A 117 8.44 -35.61 -1.10
C VAL A 117 7.38 -36.70 -1.05
N VAL A 118 7.42 -37.59 -2.05
CA VAL A 118 6.64 -38.82 -2.10
C VAL A 118 7.09 -39.69 -0.92
N TYR A 119 6.20 -39.96 0.04
CA TYR A 119 6.44 -41.01 1.03
C TYR A 119 6.23 -42.38 0.36
N PRO A 120 7.21 -43.31 0.40
CA PRO A 120 6.97 -44.66 -0.07
C PRO A 120 6.06 -45.40 0.92
N LEU A 121 4.99 -46.01 0.38
CA LEU A 121 4.10 -46.95 1.04
C LEU A 121 4.90 -48.12 1.64
N GLN A 122 4.91 -48.24 2.96
CA GLN A 122 5.26 -49.51 3.62
C GLN A 122 4.03 -50.43 3.59
N ILE A 123 4.07 -51.45 2.74
CA ILE A 123 3.11 -52.56 2.73
C ILE A 123 3.44 -53.46 3.93
N LEU A 124 2.48 -53.56 4.85
CA LEU A 124 2.47 -54.49 5.97
C LEU A 124 2.04 -55.87 5.45
N THR A 125 2.91 -56.87 5.53
CA THR A 125 2.51 -58.29 5.45
C THR A 125 2.92 -59.00 6.74
N ARG A 126 1.95 -59.69 7.32
CA ARG A 126 2.11 -60.66 8.41
C ARG A 126 3.03 -61.80 8.03
#